data_AF-A0A7K4L1W3-F1
#
_entry.id   AF-A0A7K4L1W3-F1
#
_cell.length_a   1.000
_cell.length_b   1.000
_cell.length_c   1.000
_cell.angle_alpha   90.00
_cell.angle_beta   90.00
_cell.angle_gamma   90.00
#
_symmetry.space_group_name_H-M   'P 1'
#
loop_
_entity.id
_entity.type
_entity.pdbx_description
1 polymer ?
#
loop_
_entity_poly.entity_id
_entity_poly.type
_entity_poly.pdbx_seq_one_letter_code
_entity_poly.pdbx_strand_id
1 'polypeptide(L)'
;PVTRPPPAVSLTRTPRKGLEAKQALISELRQCVDTFRHLFVFSVANMRNDKLKGVRSAWRHSRIFFGKNKVMMVALGREPASEYRENLHKVSQHLRGEVGLLFTDRTKDEVHEWFSQFREVDFARAGNKATYTVSLDTGPLEQFPHSMEPQLRQLGLPTALKKG
;
A
#
# COMPACT_ATOMS: atom_id res chain seq x y z
N PRO A 1 42.68 -6.74 -8.46
CA PRO A 1 41.44 -7.51 -8.24
C PRO A 1 40.76 -7.06 -6.94
N VAL A 2 39.68 -6.26 -7.05
CA VAL A 2 38.91 -5.82 -5.87
C VAL A 2 38.03 -6.99 -5.43
N THR A 3 38.26 -7.50 -4.22
CA THR A 3 37.51 -8.60 -3.64
C THR A 3 36.10 -8.14 -3.27
N ARG A 4 35.07 -8.84 -3.77
CA ARG A 4 33.68 -8.58 -3.38
C ARG A 4 33.49 -9.02 -1.92
N PRO A 5 33.02 -8.14 -1.00
CA PRO A 5 32.74 -8.54 0.37
C PRO A 5 31.66 -9.63 0.40
N PRO A 6 31.75 -10.60 1.34
CA PRO A 6 30.78 -11.67 1.43
C PRO A 6 29.38 -11.11 1.73
N PRO A 7 28.31 -11.71 1.18
CA PRO A 7 26.96 -11.28 1.49
C PRO A 7 26.66 -11.53 2.97
N ALA A 8 26.12 -10.52 3.65
CA ALA A 8 25.63 -10.68 5.01
C ALA A 8 24.47 -11.71 5.04
N VAL A 9 24.68 -12.85 5.70
CA VAL A 9 23.67 -13.91 5.82
C VAL A 9 22.87 -13.67 7.10
N SER A 10 21.55 -13.48 6.96
CA SER A 10 20.63 -13.38 8.09
C SER A 10 20.07 -14.76 8.45
N LEU A 11 20.03 -15.09 9.75
CA LEU A 11 19.46 -16.34 10.28
C LEU A 11 17.92 -16.31 10.40
N THR A 12 17.26 -15.27 9.88
CA THR A 12 15.80 -15.14 9.92
C THR A 12 15.09 -16.25 9.13
N ARG A 13 14.12 -16.92 9.76
CA ARG A 13 13.35 -18.03 9.19
C ARG A 13 12.13 -17.54 8.40
N THR A 14 12.35 -16.78 7.32
CA THR A 14 11.26 -16.37 6.42
C THR A 14 11.46 -16.98 5.04
N PRO A 15 10.63 -17.97 4.63
CA PRO A 15 10.74 -18.56 3.31
C PRO A 15 10.38 -17.52 2.23
N ARG A 16 11.13 -17.53 1.13
CA ARG A 16 10.84 -16.65 -0.01
C ARG A 16 9.56 -17.12 -0.69
N LYS A 17 8.62 -16.21 -0.91
CA LYS A 17 7.43 -16.49 -1.72
C LYS A 17 7.85 -16.64 -3.18
N GLY A 18 7.74 -17.86 -3.70
CA GLY A 18 8.18 -18.25 -5.04
C GLY A 18 7.13 -18.02 -6.12
N LEU A 19 7.31 -18.74 -7.23
CA LEU A 19 6.41 -18.72 -8.39
C LEU A 19 5.01 -19.23 -8.02
N GLU A 20 4.92 -20.25 -7.17
CA GLU A 20 3.67 -20.86 -6.71
C GLU A 20 2.71 -19.84 -6.08
N ALA A 21 3.22 -18.96 -5.22
CA ALA A 21 2.40 -17.92 -4.60
C ALA A 21 1.81 -16.94 -5.63
N LYS A 22 2.52 -16.69 -6.75
CA LYS A 22 2.02 -15.84 -7.84
C LYS A 22 0.97 -16.57 -8.67
N GLN A 23 1.15 -17.87 -8.91
CA GLN A 23 0.17 -18.70 -9.60
C GLN A 23 -1.11 -18.85 -8.78
N ALA A 24 -1.00 -19.08 -7.47
CA ALA A 24 -2.14 -19.11 -6.56
C ALA A 24 -2.92 -17.79 -6.59
N LEU A 25 -2.23 -16.64 -6.58
CA LEU A 25 -2.87 -15.32 -6.70
C LEU A 25 -3.61 -15.15 -8.02
N ILE A 26 -3.04 -15.65 -9.14
CA ILE A 26 -3.69 -15.58 -10.45
C ILE A 26 -4.97 -16.43 -10.46
N SER A 27 -4.91 -17.66 -9.92
CA SER A 27 -6.06 -18.54 -9.82
C SER A 27 -7.17 -17.96 -8.94
N GLU A 28 -6.82 -17.40 -7.78
CA GLU A 28 -7.78 -16.75 -6.88
C GLU A 28 -8.45 -15.53 -7.54
N LEU A 29 -7.69 -14.73 -8.28
CA LEU A 29 -8.23 -13.57 -9.00
C LEU A 29 -9.22 -14.00 -10.08
N ARG A 30 -8.90 -15.05 -10.85
CA ARG A 30 -9.82 -15.62 -11.87
C ARG A 30 -11.10 -16.17 -11.23
N GLN A 31 -10.98 -16.87 -10.10
CA GLN A 31 -12.15 -17.32 -9.36
C GLN A 31 -13.03 -16.14 -8.90
N CYS A 32 -12.42 -15.04 -8.47
CA CYS A 32 -13.18 -13.83 -8.08
C CYS A 32 -13.88 -13.17 -9.28
N VAL A 33 -13.27 -13.19 -10.47
CA VAL A 33 -13.88 -12.72 -11.72
C VAL A 33 -15.17 -13.49 -12.05
N ASP A 34 -15.23 -14.78 -11.72
CA ASP A 34 -16.41 -15.60 -11.97
C ASP A 34 -17.46 -15.50 -10.86
N THR A 35 -17.01 -15.24 -9.63
CA THR A 35 -17.88 -15.21 -8.44
C THR A 35 -18.62 -13.87 -8.28
N PHE A 36 -17.91 -12.76 -8.49
CA PHE A 36 -18.44 -11.42 -8.21
C PHE A 36 -18.97 -10.73 -9.46
N ARG A 37 -20.02 -9.92 -9.28
CA ARG A 37 -20.66 -9.19 -10.39
C ARG A 37 -19.87 -7.97 -10.85
N HIS A 38 -19.15 -7.32 -9.94
CA HIS A 38 -18.47 -6.05 -10.22
C HIS A 38 -16.97 -6.11 -9.89
N LEU A 39 -16.18 -5.45 -10.75
CA LEU A 39 -14.75 -5.27 -10.61
C LEU A 39 -14.41 -3.79 -10.68
N PHE A 40 -13.76 -3.28 -9.63
CA PHE A 40 -13.30 -1.89 -9.54
C PHE A 40 -11.79 -1.83 -9.48
N VAL A 41 -11.22 -0.84 -10.16
CA VAL A 41 -9.82 -0.43 -9.97
C VAL A 41 -9.83 0.77 -9.05
N PHE A 42 -9.07 0.70 -7.96
CA PHE A 42 -8.90 1.84 -7.06
C PHE A 42 -7.42 2.22 -6.98
N SER A 43 -7.16 3.52 -6.89
CA SER A 43 -5.82 4.03 -6.61
C SER A 43 -5.71 4.34 -5.13
N VAL A 44 -4.49 4.22 -4.62
CA VAL A 44 -4.18 4.59 -3.24
C VAL A 44 -3.00 5.55 -3.25
N ALA A 45 -3.02 6.51 -2.33
CA ALA A 45 -1.87 7.35 -2.04
C ALA A 45 -1.38 7.03 -0.63
N ASN A 46 -0.07 6.85 -0.46
CA ASN A 46 0.56 6.66 0.85
C ASN A 46 0.00 5.49 1.67
N MET A 47 -0.35 4.37 1.02
CA MET A 47 -0.96 3.23 1.70
C MET A 47 -0.05 2.63 2.80
N ARG A 48 -0.66 2.25 3.93
CA ARG A 48 -0.05 1.41 4.97
C ARG A 48 -0.80 0.08 5.10
N ASN A 49 -0.05 -0.98 5.38
CA ASN A 49 -0.62 -2.32 5.53
C ASN A 49 -1.72 -2.38 6.60
N ASP A 50 -1.58 -1.68 7.72
CA ASP A 50 -2.58 -1.72 8.79
C ASP A 50 -3.88 -1.02 8.39
N LYS A 51 -3.81 0.06 7.61
CA LYS A 51 -4.99 0.73 7.05
C LYS A 51 -5.69 -0.16 6.02
N LEU A 52 -4.93 -0.84 5.16
CA LEU A 52 -5.49 -1.79 4.20
C LEU A 52 -6.18 -2.98 4.89
N LYS A 53 -5.66 -3.47 6.02
CA LYS A 53 -6.33 -4.50 6.84
C LYS A 53 -7.68 -4.00 7.36
N GLY A 54 -7.76 -2.73 7.79
CA GLY A 54 -9.02 -2.10 8.19
C GLY A 54 -10.05 -2.11 7.07
N VAL A 55 -9.67 -1.64 5.88
CA VAL A 55 -10.54 -1.66 4.69
C VAL A 55 -11.00 -3.08 4.35
N ARG A 56 -10.09 -4.06 4.36
CA ARG A 56 -10.42 -5.47 4.13
C ARG A 56 -11.39 -6.04 5.17
N SER A 57 -11.28 -5.61 6.42
CA SER A 57 -12.21 -6.05 7.47
C SER A 57 -13.59 -5.39 7.34
N ALA A 58 -13.67 -4.16 6.86
CA ALA A 58 -14.96 -3.52 6.54
C ALA A 58 -15.63 -4.19 5.32
N TRP A 59 -14.83 -4.58 4.33
CA TRP A 59 -15.28 -5.20 3.08
C TRP A 59 -15.11 -6.72 3.05
N ARG A 60 -15.41 -7.43 4.15
CA ARG A 60 -15.27 -8.90 4.25
C ARG A 60 -16.08 -9.69 3.21
N HIS A 61 -17.21 -9.12 2.79
CA HIS A 61 -18.09 -9.67 1.76
C HIS A 61 -17.54 -9.46 0.34
N SER A 62 -16.41 -8.77 0.20
CA SER A 62 -15.75 -8.45 -1.06
C SER A 62 -14.30 -8.92 -1.02
N ARG A 63 -13.64 -8.95 -2.18
CA ARG A 63 -12.23 -9.35 -2.28
C ARG A 63 -11.37 -8.21 -2.80
N ILE A 64 -10.40 -7.79 -1.98
CA ILE A 64 -9.46 -6.72 -2.30
C ILE A 64 -8.08 -7.30 -2.58
N PHE A 65 -7.62 -7.17 -3.82
CA PHE A 65 -6.28 -7.50 -4.25
C PHE A 65 -5.41 -6.25 -4.31
N PHE A 66 -4.25 -6.33 -3.67
CA PHE A 66 -3.23 -5.30 -3.73
C PHE A 66 -1.88 -6.01 -3.84
N GLY A 67 -1.24 -5.88 -5.00
CA GLY A 67 -0.06 -6.65 -5.35
C GLY A 67 0.62 -6.12 -6.61
N LYS A 68 1.53 -6.89 -7.19
CA LYS A 68 2.25 -6.44 -8.38
C LYS A 68 1.30 -6.32 -9.57
N ASN A 69 1.11 -5.10 -10.09
CA ASN A 69 0.22 -4.82 -11.23
C ASN A 69 0.43 -5.78 -12.40
N LYS A 70 1.70 -6.09 -12.74
CA LYS A 70 2.02 -7.02 -13.82
C LYS A 70 1.45 -8.43 -13.64
N VAL A 71 1.29 -8.90 -12.40
CA VAL A 71 0.69 -10.21 -12.11
C VAL A 71 -0.83 -10.14 -12.25
N MET A 72 -1.45 -9.07 -11.74
CA MET A 72 -2.89 -8.83 -11.89
C MET A 72 -3.29 -8.67 -13.36
N MET A 73 -2.49 -7.95 -14.16
CA MET A 73 -2.68 -7.82 -15.61
C MET A 73 -2.58 -9.17 -16.35
N VAL A 74 -1.75 -10.11 -15.88
CA VAL A 74 -1.66 -11.46 -16.47
C VAL A 74 -2.88 -12.29 -16.11
N ALA A 75 -3.44 -12.10 -14.90
CA ALA A 75 -4.64 -12.81 -14.48
C ALA A 75 -5.87 -12.39 -15.28
N LEU A 76 -6.03 -11.09 -15.54
CA LEU A 76 -7.14 -10.51 -16.32
C LEU A 76 -6.93 -10.64 -17.85
N GLY A 77 -5.68 -10.55 -18.30
CA GLY A 77 -5.29 -10.47 -19.71
C GLY A 77 -4.79 -9.09 -20.09
N ARG A 78 -3.75 -9.03 -20.94
CA ARG A 78 -3.11 -7.77 -21.36
C ARG A 78 -3.69 -7.24 -22.67
N GLU A 79 -4.06 -8.18 -23.53
CA GLU A 79 -4.56 -7.97 -24.88
C GLU A 79 -5.87 -8.75 -25.04
N PRO A 80 -6.73 -8.37 -26.00
CA PRO A 80 -7.98 -9.08 -26.27
C PRO A 80 -7.79 -10.59 -26.50
N ALA A 81 -6.71 -11.01 -27.15
CA ALA A 81 -6.44 -12.44 -27.40
C ALA A 81 -6.08 -13.25 -26.13
N SER A 82 -5.67 -12.55 -25.07
CA SER A 82 -5.21 -13.15 -23.80
C SER A 82 -6.18 -12.93 -22.65
N GLU A 83 -7.34 -12.33 -22.93
CA GLU A 83 -8.29 -11.94 -21.89
C GLU A 83 -9.03 -13.15 -21.32
N TYR A 84 -9.18 -13.16 -20.01
CA TYR A 84 -9.85 -14.26 -19.33
C TYR A 84 -11.37 -14.22 -19.57
N ARG A 85 -11.94 -13.02 -19.63
CA ARG A 85 -13.33 -12.73 -20.02
C ARG A 85 -13.34 -11.49 -20.89
N GLU A 86 -14.41 -11.37 -21.67
CA GLU A 86 -14.60 -10.27 -22.61
C GLU A 86 -14.39 -8.90 -21.94
N ASN A 87 -13.63 -8.03 -22.61
CA ASN A 87 -13.33 -6.66 -22.20
C ASN A 87 -12.45 -6.49 -20.94
N LEU A 88 -11.93 -7.56 -20.32
CA LEU A 88 -11.06 -7.43 -19.14
C LEU A 88 -9.69 -6.81 -19.46
N HIS A 89 -9.22 -6.92 -20.71
CA HIS A 89 -7.99 -6.25 -21.13
C HIS A 89 -8.07 -4.72 -20.95
N LYS A 90 -9.27 -4.12 -21.01
CA LYS A 90 -9.50 -2.68 -20.75
C LYS A 90 -9.22 -2.34 -19.30
N VAL A 91 -9.59 -3.20 -18.36
CA VAL A 91 -9.31 -3.02 -16.93
C VAL A 91 -7.80 -3.06 -16.68
N SER A 92 -7.10 -4.00 -17.33
CA SER A 92 -5.64 -4.13 -17.23
C SER A 92 -4.87 -2.87 -17.67
N GLN A 93 -5.40 -2.08 -18.61
CA GLN A 93 -4.76 -0.83 -19.05
C GLN A 93 -4.69 0.23 -17.95
N HIS A 94 -5.62 0.18 -17.00
CA HIS A 94 -5.72 1.09 -15.85
C HIS A 94 -4.84 0.64 -14.67
N LEU A 95 -4.18 -0.53 -14.75
CA LEU A 95 -3.30 -1.04 -13.69
C LEU A 95 -1.91 -0.38 -13.69
N ARG A 96 -1.86 0.95 -13.47
CA ARG A 96 -0.62 1.76 -13.44
C ARG A 96 -0.47 2.49 -12.11
N GLY A 97 0.74 2.49 -11.55
CA GLY A 97 1.03 3.12 -10.25
C GLY A 97 0.61 2.26 -9.06
N GLU A 98 0.30 2.91 -7.93
CA GLU A 98 -0.18 2.26 -6.71
C GLU A 98 -1.69 2.03 -6.78
N VAL A 99 -2.08 0.90 -7.39
CA VAL A 99 -3.48 0.56 -7.64
C VAL A 99 -3.79 -0.87 -7.17
N GLY A 100 -5.05 -1.07 -6.79
CA GLY A 100 -5.60 -2.36 -6.40
C GLY A 100 -6.87 -2.69 -7.16
N LEU A 101 -7.33 -3.93 -6.99
CA LEU A 101 -8.59 -4.44 -7.52
C LEU A 101 -9.54 -4.75 -6.37
N LEU A 102 -10.79 -4.36 -6.52
CA LEU A 102 -11.90 -4.71 -5.64
C LEU A 102 -12.93 -5.51 -6.43
N PHE A 103 -13.19 -6.74 -6.01
CA PHE A 103 -14.28 -7.57 -6.50
C PHE A 103 -15.41 -7.55 -5.48
N THR A 104 -16.62 -7.20 -5.90
CA THR A 104 -17.77 -7.04 -5.02
C THR A 104 -19.09 -7.26 -5.77
N ASP A 105 -20.13 -7.63 -5.03
CA ASP A 105 -21.52 -7.64 -5.52
C ASP A 105 -22.27 -6.34 -5.18
N ARG A 106 -21.60 -5.40 -4.50
CA ARG A 106 -22.13 -4.07 -4.20
C ARG A 106 -22.19 -3.19 -5.43
N THR A 107 -23.17 -2.30 -5.43
CA THR A 107 -23.39 -1.36 -6.51
C THR A 107 -22.27 -0.32 -6.58
N LYS A 108 -22.13 0.31 -7.76
CA LYS A 108 -21.17 1.39 -7.97
C LYS A 108 -21.34 2.54 -6.96
N ASP A 109 -22.58 2.89 -6.64
CA ASP A 109 -22.89 4.03 -5.79
C ASP A 109 -22.50 3.75 -4.33
N GLU A 110 -22.82 2.56 -3.80
CA GLU A 110 -22.38 2.13 -2.45
C GLU A 110 -20.85 2.14 -2.33
N VAL A 111 -20.15 1.62 -3.34
CA VAL A 111 -18.68 1.61 -3.37
C VAL A 111 -18.15 3.05 -3.39
N HIS A 112 -18.66 3.88 -4.29
CA HIS A 112 -18.21 5.26 -4.43
C HIS A 112 -18.45 6.08 -3.16
N GLU A 113 -19.65 5.97 -2.57
CA GLU A 113 -20.01 6.67 -1.34
C GLU A 113 -19.05 6.30 -0.19
N TRP A 114 -18.85 5.01 0.06
CA TRP A 114 -17.98 4.56 1.14
C TRP A 114 -16.53 5.01 0.96
N PHE A 115 -15.95 4.82 -0.24
CA PHE A 115 -14.55 5.20 -0.50
C PHE A 115 -14.35 6.72 -0.55
N SER A 116 -15.40 7.51 -0.83
CA SER A 116 -15.32 8.98 -0.78
C SER A 116 -15.25 9.53 0.65
N GLN A 117 -15.91 8.85 1.59
CA GLN A 117 -15.94 9.20 3.00
C GLN A 117 -14.73 8.64 3.77
N PHE A 118 -14.18 7.51 3.33
CA PHE A 118 -13.05 6.89 3.98
C PHE A 118 -11.78 7.76 3.89
N ARG A 119 -11.38 8.34 5.03
CA ARG A 119 -10.13 9.09 5.18
C ARG A 119 -9.46 8.71 6.49
N GLU A 120 -8.15 8.48 6.41
CA GLU A 120 -7.32 8.11 7.55
C GLU A 120 -6.14 9.07 7.67
N VAL A 121 -5.92 9.60 8.86
CA VAL A 121 -4.76 10.45 9.14
C VAL A 121 -3.53 9.57 9.30
N ASP A 122 -2.42 9.99 8.68
CA ASP A 122 -1.14 9.30 8.77
C ASP A 122 0.01 10.32 8.75
N PHE A 123 1.17 9.90 9.25
CA PHE A 123 2.38 10.71 9.24
C PHE A 123 2.85 10.98 7.81
N ALA A 124 3.29 12.21 7.55
CA ALA A 124 3.83 12.61 6.26
C ALA A 124 5.09 11.80 5.92
N ARG A 125 5.25 11.45 4.63
CA ARG A 125 6.48 10.86 4.09
C ARG A 125 7.31 11.95 3.42
N ALA A 126 8.61 11.72 3.34
CA ALA A 126 9.50 12.60 2.58
C ALA A 126 8.99 12.75 1.13
N GLY A 127 8.93 13.99 0.65
CA GLY A 127 8.37 14.33 -0.66
C GLY A 127 6.87 14.67 -0.66
N ASN A 128 6.14 14.43 0.43
CA ASN A 128 4.76 14.92 0.55
C ASN A 128 4.74 16.45 0.70
N LYS A 129 3.80 17.11 0.03
CA LYS A 129 3.51 18.52 0.29
C LYS A 129 2.83 18.65 1.65
N ALA A 130 3.36 19.51 2.53
CA ALA A 130 2.75 19.78 3.82
C ALA A 130 1.36 20.40 3.63
N THR A 131 0.36 19.87 4.35
CA THR A 131 -1.02 20.37 4.31
C THR A 131 -1.21 21.59 5.22
N TYR A 132 -0.32 21.78 6.20
CA TYR A 132 -0.27 22.93 7.10
C TYR A 132 1.17 23.18 7.55
N THR A 133 1.43 24.39 8.04
CA THR A 133 2.73 24.77 8.61
C THR A 133 2.82 24.27 10.05
N VAL A 134 3.94 23.66 10.40
CA VAL A 134 4.25 23.28 11.79
C VAL A 134 5.22 24.31 12.36
N SER A 135 4.81 25.01 13.41
CA SER A 135 5.68 25.91 14.19
C SER A 135 5.88 25.32 15.59
N LEU A 136 7.10 25.46 16.12
CA LEU A 136 7.43 25.09 17.49
C LEU A 136 7.73 26.37 18.27
N ASP A 137 7.04 26.54 19.40
CA ASP A 137 7.28 27.66 20.29
C ASP A 137 8.58 27.46 21.07
N THR A 138 9.16 28.57 21.52
CA THR A 138 10.36 28.51 22.36
C THR A 138 9.98 28.00 23.75
N GLY A 139 10.65 26.96 24.22
CA GLY A 139 10.42 26.41 25.55
C GLY A 139 10.89 24.98 25.71
N PRO A 140 10.65 24.36 26.88
CA PRO A 140 10.88 22.93 27.10
C PRO A 140 10.03 22.08 26.14
N LEU A 141 10.65 21.08 25.50
CA LEU A 141 9.94 20.13 24.64
C LEU A 141 9.60 18.85 25.41
N GLU A 142 8.63 18.93 26.31
CA GLU A 142 8.24 17.84 27.23
C GLU A 142 7.74 16.57 26.51
N GLN A 143 7.30 16.70 25.25
CA GLN A 143 6.84 15.60 24.41
C GLN A 143 7.96 14.68 23.92
N PHE A 144 9.23 15.09 24.03
CA PHE A 144 10.37 14.27 23.59
C PHE A 144 11.20 13.82 24.81
N PRO A 145 11.55 12.53 24.90
CA PRO A 145 12.47 12.09 25.94
C PRO A 145 13.87 12.63 25.68
N HIS A 146 14.65 12.81 26.75
CA HIS A 146 16.02 13.34 26.71
C HIS A 146 16.94 12.61 25.71
N SER A 147 16.71 11.31 25.48
CA SER A 147 17.50 10.50 24.54
C SER A 147 17.32 10.88 23.06
N MET A 148 16.25 11.59 22.70
CA MET A 148 16.01 12.07 21.34
C MET A 148 16.70 13.40 21.04
N GLU A 149 17.24 14.09 22.06
CA GLU A 149 17.86 15.40 21.89
C GLU A 149 18.97 15.43 20.82
N PRO A 150 19.90 14.43 20.75
CA PRO A 150 20.91 14.40 19.69
C PRO A 150 20.31 14.27 18.29
N GLN A 151 19.21 13.53 18.14
CA GLN A 151 18.52 13.34 16.85
C GLN A 151 17.82 14.62 16.41
N LEU A 152 17.13 15.30 17.33
CA LEU A 152 16.48 16.58 17.05
C LEU A 152 17.49 17.64 16.61
N ARG A 153 18.63 17.70 17.29
CA ARG A 153 19.74 18.58 16.90
C ARG A 153 20.27 18.24 15.50
N GLN A 154 20.42 16.96 15.18
CA GLN A 154 20.87 16.51 13.85
C GLN A 154 19.86 16.88 12.74
N LEU A 155 18.57 16.96 13.06
CA LEU A 155 17.51 17.42 12.16
C LEU A 155 17.44 18.95 12.01
N GLY A 156 18.34 19.69 12.67
CA GLY A 156 18.46 21.15 12.56
C GLY A 156 17.65 21.92 13.61
N LEU A 157 17.07 21.26 14.61
CA LEU A 157 16.42 21.96 15.72
C LEU A 157 17.47 22.48 16.72
N PRO A 158 17.43 23.75 17.14
CA PRO A 158 18.37 24.32 18.10
C PRO A 158 18.00 23.91 19.54
N THR A 159 18.17 22.63 19.89
CA THR A 159 17.88 22.08 21.22
C THR A 159 19.12 21.99 22.10
N ALA A 160 18.90 22.09 23.42
CA ALA A 160 19.90 21.83 24.44
C ALA A 160 19.24 21.18 25.65
N LEU A 161 19.88 20.17 26.22
CA LEU A 161 19.41 19.48 27.41
C LEU A 161 19.81 20.27 28.66
N LYS A 162 18.83 20.74 29.43
CA LYS A 162 19.04 21.49 30.67
C LYS A 162 18.43 20.71 31.84
N LYS A 163 19.30 20.12 32.66
CA LYS A 163 18.95 19.36 33.89
C LYS A 163 18.18 18.05 33.66
N GLY A 164 18.51 17.29 32.60
CA GLY A 164 17.94 15.96 32.37
C GLY A 164 16.63 16.04 31.60
#